data_AF-A0A1Y1MYN8-F1
#
_entry.id   AF-A0A1Y1MYN8-F1
#
_cell.length_a   1.000
_cell.length_b   1.000
_cell.length_c   1.000
_cell.angle_alpha   90.00
_cell.angle_beta   90.00
_cell.angle_gamma   90.00
#
_symmetry.space_group_name_H-M   'P 1'
#
loop_
_entity.id
_entity.type
_entity.pdbx_description
1 polymer ?
#
loop_
_entity_poly.entity_id
_entity_poly.type
_entity_poly.pdbx_seq_one_letter_code
_entity_poly.pdbx_strand_id
1 'polypeptide(L)'
;MRSDLQPLVKKRNESPLIIGGLKGLRVLKTTQSAFTDFYQDGYRTLPDDNDRIFSTVVTATWEFSTANGVDFDDVWITIKNCIFDKFAGPPDKGIFSPSVQNTLYLAEKMALDKIPQISRIQMQMPNKHYLNVDMSKFPPSILENNENKEVYHPIDKPSGIIYAELLRKNLMSKL
;
A
#
# COMPACT_ATOMS: atom_id res chain seq x y z
N MET A 1 -16.46 9.80 -10.80
CA MET A 1 -15.15 9.46 -10.22
C MET A 1 -14.12 10.01 -11.20
N ARG A 2 -13.42 11.11 -10.88
CA ARG A 2 -12.46 11.73 -11.82
C ARG A 2 -11.22 10.86 -11.86
N SER A 3 -10.96 10.20 -12.99
CA SER A 3 -9.65 9.65 -13.31
C SER A 3 -8.70 10.83 -13.50
N ASP A 4 -7.89 11.10 -12.49
CA ASP A 4 -6.84 12.11 -12.60
C ASP A 4 -5.72 11.54 -13.48
N LEU A 5 -5.90 11.66 -14.79
CA LEU A 5 -4.91 11.29 -15.80
C LEU A 5 -3.60 12.04 -15.52
N GLN A 6 -2.54 11.26 -15.36
CA GLN A 6 -1.16 11.70 -15.16
C GLN A 6 -0.54 12.15 -16.51
N PRO A 7 0.66 12.76 -16.55
CA PRO A 7 1.16 13.42 -17.75
C PRO A 7 1.34 12.47 -18.95
N LEU A 8 0.88 12.91 -20.12
CA LEU A 8 1.27 12.37 -21.42
C LEU A 8 2.59 13.03 -21.85
N VAL A 9 3.65 12.25 -22.01
CA VAL A 9 4.96 12.77 -22.44
C VAL A 9 5.25 12.30 -23.86
N LYS A 10 5.50 13.24 -24.79
CA LYS A 10 5.89 12.93 -26.17
C LYS A 10 7.16 13.69 -26.55
N LYS A 11 8.24 12.95 -26.81
CA LYS A 11 9.43 13.50 -27.48
C LYS A 11 9.20 13.53 -28.99
N ARG A 12 9.84 14.47 -29.68
CA ARG A 12 9.71 14.60 -31.14
C ARG A 12 10.20 13.30 -31.80
N ASN A 13 9.37 12.72 -32.68
CA ASN A 13 9.61 11.46 -33.41
C ASN A 13 9.61 10.17 -32.56
N GLU A 14 9.15 10.21 -31.31
CA GLU A 14 8.95 9.00 -30.48
C GLU A 14 7.45 8.71 -30.27
N SER A 15 7.14 7.45 -29.96
CA SER A 15 5.81 7.07 -29.48
C SER A 15 5.52 7.76 -28.13
N PRO A 16 4.27 8.18 -27.87
CA PRO A 16 3.93 8.82 -26.61
C PRO A 16 4.06 7.86 -25.43
N LEU A 17 4.64 8.34 -24.32
CA LEU A 17 4.61 7.68 -23.02
C LEU A 17 3.27 8.00 -22.33
N ILE A 18 2.49 6.96 -22.05
CA ILE A 18 1.21 7.07 -21.35
C ILE A 18 1.40 6.61 -19.91
N ILE A 19 0.98 7.45 -18.96
CA ILE A 19 1.05 7.19 -17.52
C ILE A 19 -0.35 7.22 -16.95
N GLY A 20 -0.76 6.11 -16.32
CA GLY A 20 -1.96 6.04 -15.49
C GLY A 20 -1.64 6.30 -14.02
N GLY A 21 -2.67 6.63 -13.23
CA GLY A 21 -2.46 6.87 -11.81
C GLY A 21 -3.72 6.79 -10.95
N LEU A 22 -3.47 6.57 -9.67
CA LEU A 22 -4.44 6.53 -8.59
C LEU A 22 -3.82 7.28 -7.40
N LYS A 23 -4.56 8.20 -6.80
CA LYS A 23 -4.12 8.97 -5.63
C LYS A 23 -5.28 9.19 -4.67
N GLY A 24 -4.95 9.35 -3.38
CA GLY A 24 -5.94 9.68 -2.36
C GLY A 24 -6.84 8.52 -1.94
N LEU A 25 -6.49 7.28 -2.28
CA LEU A 25 -7.22 6.10 -1.82
C LEU A 25 -6.87 5.80 -0.36
N ARG A 26 -7.69 6.28 0.57
CA ARG A 26 -7.53 5.97 2.00
C ARG A 26 -8.19 4.63 2.33
N VAL A 27 -7.43 3.74 2.95
CA VAL A 27 -7.90 2.44 3.44
C VAL A 27 -7.43 2.20 4.87
N LEU A 28 -8.18 1.37 5.60
CA LEU A 28 -7.89 0.99 6.98
C LEU A 28 -8.39 -0.43 7.21
N LYS A 29 -7.57 -1.26 7.85
CA LYS A 29 -8.01 -2.50 8.50
C LYS A 29 -7.58 -2.51 9.96
N THR A 30 -8.42 -3.07 10.82
CA THR A 30 -8.28 -3.00 12.27
C THR A 30 -7.44 -4.12 12.89
N THR A 31 -7.09 -5.13 12.09
CA THR A 31 -6.36 -6.32 12.49
C THR A 31 -5.65 -6.92 11.27
N GLN A 32 -5.07 -8.12 11.40
CA GLN A 32 -4.39 -8.86 10.33
C GLN A 32 -3.20 -8.07 9.76
N SER A 33 -2.54 -7.27 10.61
CA SER A 33 -1.28 -6.61 10.30
C SER A 33 -0.37 -6.70 11.50
N ALA A 34 0.89 -7.04 11.26
CA ALA A 34 1.93 -7.06 12.28
C ALA A 34 3.12 -6.19 11.85
N PHE A 35 3.99 -5.93 12.83
CA PHE A 35 5.36 -5.49 12.60
C PHE A 35 6.22 -5.94 13.77
N THR A 36 6.99 -6.99 13.52
CA THR A 36 7.78 -7.70 14.51
C THR A 36 9.16 -8.03 13.95
N ASP A 37 10.08 -8.48 14.80
CA ASP A 37 11.39 -9.01 14.39
C ASP A 37 12.21 -8.04 13.50
N PHE A 38 12.11 -6.75 13.78
CA PHE A 38 12.93 -5.72 13.12
C PHE A 38 14.18 -5.39 13.93
N TYR A 39 15.16 -4.79 13.26
CA TYR A 39 16.48 -4.50 13.81
C TYR A 39 16.42 -3.81 15.19
N GLN A 40 17.19 -4.34 16.14
CA GLN A 40 17.29 -3.84 17.50
C GLN A 40 18.60 -3.09 17.68
N ASP A 41 18.51 -1.78 17.88
CA ASP A 41 19.64 -0.93 18.24
C ASP A 41 19.39 -0.21 19.58
N GLY A 42 20.34 0.63 20.00
CA GLY A 42 20.21 1.40 21.24
C GLY A 42 19.13 2.50 21.23
N TYR A 43 18.47 2.74 20.09
CA TYR A 43 17.42 3.76 19.92
C TYR A 43 16.02 3.16 19.74
N ARG A 44 15.91 1.84 19.60
CA ARG A 44 14.64 1.15 19.45
C ARG A 44 13.81 1.26 20.73
N THR A 45 12.73 2.03 20.65
CA THR A 45 11.67 2.09 21.69
C THR A 45 10.38 1.40 21.26
N LEU A 46 10.23 1.10 19.97
CA LEU A 46 9.04 0.47 19.42
C LEU A 46 9.02 -1.04 19.80
N PRO A 47 7.98 -1.53 20.50
CA PRO A 47 7.81 -2.95 20.75
C PRO A 47 7.41 -3.68 19.46
N ASP A 48 7.61 -5.00 19.47
CA ASP A 48 7.00 -5.87 18.48
C ASP A 48 5.48 -5.82 18.63
N ASP A 49 4.76 -5.72 17.51
CA ASP A 49 3.31 -5.66 17.49
C ASP A 49 2.76 -6.74 16.55
N ASN A 50 2.15 -7.77 17.14
CA ASN A 50 1.63 -8.92 16.41
C ASN A 50 0.25 -8.66 15.78
N ASP A 51 -0.48 -7.65 16.25
CA ASP A 51 -1.76 -7.28 15.66
C ASP A 51 -2.05 -5.79 15.88
N ARG A 52 -2.04 -5.03 14.78
CA ARG A 52 -2.20 -3.58 14.79
C ARG A 52 -3.11 -3.09 13.68
N ILE A 53 -3.62 -1.87 13.86
CA ILE A 53 -4.28 -1.13 12.80
C ILE A 53 -3.26 -0.82 11.69
N PHE A 54 -3.63 -1.15 10.46
CA PHE A 54 -2.93 -0.71 9.26
C PHE A 54 -3.84 0.25 8.50
N SER A 55 -3.45 1.52 8.44
CA SER A 55 -4.10 2.53 7.61
C SER A 55 -3.09 3.18 6.67
N THR A 56 -3.52 3.44 5.43
CA THR A 56 -2.68 4.11 4.44
C THR A 56 -3.49 4.95 3.47
N VAL A 57 -2.83 5.88 2.79
CA VAL A 57 -3.38 6.65 1.67
C VAL A 57 -2.56 6.31 0.45
N VAL A 58 -3.07 5.41 -0.38
CA VAL A 58 -2.32 4.84 -1.50
C VAL A 58 -2.21 5.87 -2.63
N THR A 59 -0.98 6.01 -3.11
CA THR A 59 -0.68 6.64 -4.40
C THR A 59 0.03 5.62 -5.27
N ALA A 60 -0.45 5.42 -6.49
CA ALA A 60 0.14 4.52 -7.45
C ALA A 60 0.18 5.18 -8.83
N THR A 61 1.23 4.93 -9.59
CA THR A 61 1.34 5.34 -10.99
C THR A 61 1.96 4.21 -11.80
N TRP A 62 1.52 4.06 -13.04
CA TRP A 62 1.99 2.99 -13.91
C TRP A 62 2.20 3.50 -15.33
N GLU A 63 3.20 2.94 -15.99
CA GLU A 63 3.55 3.25 -17.38
C GLU A 63 3.05 2.12 -18.28
N PHE A 64 2.43 2.51 -19.40
CA PHE A 64 2.01 1.57 -20.42
C PHE A 64 3.16 1.28 -21.40
N SER A 65 3.33 0.00 -21.77
CA SER A 65 4.24 -0.43 -22.84
C SER A 65 3.65 -0.19 -24.23
N THR A 66 2.34 -0.09 -24.34
CA THR A 66 1.59 0.13 -25.58
C THR A 66 0.25 0.80 -25.29
N ALA A 67 -0.26 1.56 -26.24
CA ALA A 67 -1.64 2.08 -26.21
C ALA A 67 -2.62 1.19 -26.98
N ASN A 68 -2.11 0.21 -27.74
CA ASN A 68 -2.94 -0.59 -28.62
C ASN A 68 -3.77 -1.61 -27.83
N GLY A 69 -5.09 -1.62 -28.07
CA GLY A 69 -6.00 -2.55 -27.41
C GLY A 69 -6.07 -2.38 -25.89
N VAL A 70 -5.79 -1.19 -25.37
CA VAL A 70 -5.88 -0.88 -23.94
C VAL A 70 -7.25 -0.28 -23.64
N ASP A 71 -7.98 -0.93 -22.74
CA ASP A 71 -9.08 -0.31 -22.01
C ASP A 71 -8.51 0.36 -20.74
N PHE A 72 -8.34 1.68 -20.78
CA PHE A 72 -7.72 2.42 -19.68
C PHE A 72 -8.55 2.41 -18.40
N ASP A 73 -9.88 2.34 -18.52
CA ASP A 73 -10.79 2.32 -17.37
C ASP A 73 -10.73 0.95 -16.68
N ASP A 74 -10.75 -0.13 -17.45
CA ASP A 74 -10.60 -1.49 -16.92
C ASP A 74 -9.24 -1.69 -16.23
N VAL A 75 -8.17 -1.14 -16.82
CA VAL A 75 -6.83 -1.17 -16.21
C VAL A 75 -6.83 -0.44 -14.86
N TRP A 76 -7.42 0.74 -14.79
CA TRP A 76 -7.51 1.51 -13.53
C TRP A 76 -8.30 0.74 -12.46
N ILE A 77 -9.44 0.15 -12.83
CA ILE A 77 -10.27 -0.67 -11.93
C ILE A 77 -9.48 -1.90 -11.46
N THR A 78 -8.80 -2.59 -12.37
CA THR A 78 -8.02 -3.79 -12.07
C THR A 78 -6.90 -3.49 -11.07
N ILE A 79 -6.16 -2.39 -11.22
CA ILE A 79 -5.12 -1.99 -10.26
C ILE A 79 -5.71 -1.66 -8.90
N LYS A 80 -6.81 -0.91 -8.85
CA LYS A 80 -7.51 -0.62 -7.60
C LYS A 80 -7.93 -1.91 -6.89
N ASN A 81 -8.43 -2.89 -7.62
CA ASN A 81 -8.81 -4.18 -7.08
C ASN A 81 -7.60 -4.99 -6.61
N CYS A 82 -6.47 -4.98 -7.33
CA CYS A 82 -5.22 -5.59 -6.84
C CYS A 82 -4.77 -5.02 -5.49
N ILE A 83 -4.91 -3.69 -5.31
CA ILE A 83 -4.62 -3.04 -4.03
C ILE A 83 -5.56 -3.55 -2.94
N PHE A 84 -6.88 -3.58 -3.19
CA PHE A 84 -7.85 -4.10 -2.21
C PHE A 84 -7.63 -5.58 -1.88
N ASP A 85 -7.41 -6.42 -2.89
CA ASP A 85 -7.18 -7.86 -2.72
C ASP A 85 -5.97 -8.13 -1.82
N LYS A 86 -4.90 -7.34 -1.94
CA LYS A 86 -3.67 -7.51 -1.15
C LYS A 86 -3.67 -6.76 0.17
N PHE A 87 -4.47 -5.71 0.29
CA PHE A 87 -4.63 -4.98 1.54
C PHE A 87 -5.59 -5.68 2.50
N ALA A 88 -6.82 -5.95 2.03
CA ALA A 88 -7.92 -6.45 2.83
C ALA A 88 -8.04 -7.98 2.79
N GLY A 89 -7.87 -8.60 1.60
CA GLY A 89 -8.11 -10.03 1.42
C GLY A 89 -9.60 -10.40 1.41
N PRO A 90 -9.95 -11.68 1.61
CA PRO A 90 -11.33 -12.15 1.66
C PRO A 90 -12.15 -11.41 2.74
N PRO A 91 -13.36 -10.91 2.45
CA PRO A 91 -14.16 -10.13 3.41
C PRO A 91 -14.50 -10.86 4.72
N ASP A 92 -14.55 -12.19 4.69
CA ASP A 92 -14.91 -13.04 5.84
C ASP A 92 -13.74 -13.31 6.79
N LYS A 93 -12.49 -13.29 6.28
CA LYS A 93 -11.29 -13.73 7.03
C LYS A 93 -10.15 -12.70 7.06
N GLY A 94 -10.17 -11.77 6.12
CA GLY A 94 -9.06 -10.89 5.82
C GLY A 94 -7.81 -11.62 5.32
N ILE A 95 -6.72 -10.88 5.16
CA ILE A 95 -5.38 -11.41 4.87
C ILE A 95 -4.36 -10.79 5.81
N PHE A 96 -3.53 -11.64 6.41
CA PHE A 96 -2.43 -11.21 7.26
C PHE A 96 -1.34 -10.49 6.45
N SER A 97 -0.86 -9.37 6.98
CA SER A 97 0.24 -8.58 6.41
C SER A 97 1.39 -8.45 7.42
N PRO A 98 2.55 -9.07 7.18
CA PRO A 98 3.70 -8.96 8.08
C PRO A 98 4.41 -7.60 7.97
N SER A 99 4.19 -6.88 6.87
CA SER A 99 4.77 -5.55 6.65
C SER A 99 4.05 -4.82 5.52
N VAL A 100 4.10 -3.48 5.57
CA VAL A 100 3.58 -2.63 4.48
C VAL A 100 4.33 -2.90 3.18
N GLN A 101 5.64 -3.13 3.26
CA GLN A 101 6.50 -3.51 2.13
C GLN A 101 5.98 -4.75 1.42
N ASN A 102 5.60 -5.79 2.18
CA ASN A 102 5.07 -7.03 1.62
C ASN A 102 3.74 -6.81 0.90
N THR A 103 2.78 -6.14 1.55
CA THR A 103 1.49 -5.82 0.93
C THR A 103 1.65 -5.00 -0.35
N LEU A 104 2.51 -3.98 -0.31
CA LEU A 104 2.80 -3.11 -1.45
C LEU A 104 3.38 -3.92 -2.62
N TYR A 105 4.43 -4.71 -2.37
CA TYR A 105 5.05 -5.55 -3.39
C TYR A 105 4.06 -6.53 -4.02
N LEU A 106 3.24 -7.20 -3.20
CA LEU A 106 2.27 -8.17 -3.69
C LEU A 106 1.18 -7.51 -4.55
N ALA A 107 0.77 -6.28 -4.24
CA ALA A 107 -0.19 -5.53 -5.01
C ALA A 107 0.38 -5.14 -6.39
N GLU A 108 1.60 -4.59 -6.41
CA GLU A 108 2.30 -4.22 -7.64
C GLU A 108 2.57 -5.44 -8.53
N LYS A 109 3.09 -6.53 -7.94
CA LYS A 109 3.32 -7.79 -8.64
C LYS A 109 2.03 -8.32 -9.27
N MET A 110 0.93 -8.34 -8.51
CA MET A 110 -0.36 -8.81 -9.02
C MET A 110 -0.88 -7.93 -10.17
N ALA A 111 -0.70 -6.61 -10.09
CA ALA A 111 -1.08 -5.70 -11.18
C ALA A 111 -0.28 -6.00 -12.46
N LEU A 112 1.04 -6.20 -12.35
CA LEU A 112 1.87 -6.63 -13.46
C LEU A 112 1.48 -8.03 -13.96
N ASP A 113 1.10 -8.96 -13.10
CA ASP A 113 0.67 -10.30 -13.58
C ASP A 113 -0.65 -10.23 -14.37
N LYS A 114 -1.59 -9.36 -13.96
CA LYS A 114 -2.92 -9.24 -14.59
C LYS A 114 -2.96 -8.35 -15.84
N ILE A 115 -2.07 -7.36 -15.97
CA ILE A 115 -2.17 -6.32 -17.02
C ILE A 115 -0.89 -6.30 -17.88
N PRO A 116 -0.81 -7.12 -18.95
CA PRO A 116 0.37 -7.22 -19.82
C PRO A 116 0.85 -5.90 -20.41
N GLN A 117 -0.06 -4.94 -20.60
CA GLN A 117 0.19 -3.65 -21.23
C GLN A 117 0.89 -2.65 -20.30
N ILE A 118 1.11 -2.97 -19.02
CA ILE A 118 1.91 -2.17 -18.10
C ILE A 118 3.36 -2.66 -18.10
N SER A 119 4.32 -1.76 -18.30
CA SER A 119 5.77 -2.04 -18.24
C SER A 119 6.35 -1.82 -16.85
N ARG A 120 5.84 -0.83 -16.12
CA ARG A 120 6.34 -0.35 -14.83
C ARG A 120 5.17 0.12 -13.97
N ILE A 121 5.23 -0.18 -12.68
CA ILE A 121 4.32 0.37 -11.66
C ILE A 121 5.15 0.80 -10.45
N GLN A 122 4.78 1.93 -9.86
CA GLN A 122 5.32 2.41 -8.60
C GLN A 122 4.19 2.77 -7.66
N MET A 123 4.39 2.56 -6.37
CA MET A 123 3.39 2.76 -5.34
C MET A 123 4.01 3.32 -4.07
N GLN A 124 3.25 4.19 -3.40
CA GLN A 124 3.57 4.72 -2.09
C GLN A 124 2.41 4.42 -1.13
N MET A 125 2.75 3.84 0.03
CA MET A 125 1.83 3.56 1.12
C MET A 125 2.34 4.21 2.41
N PRO A 126 1.99 5.47 2.71
CA PRO A 126 2.29 6.07 4.01
C PRO A 126 1.53 5.33 5.11
N ASN A 127 2.19 4.94 6.20
CA ASN A 127 1.54 4.34 7.35
C ASN A 127 0.91 5.43 8.22
N LYS A 128 -0.42 5.49 8.23
CA LYS A 128 -1.19 6.40 9.08
C LYS A 128 -1.45 5.73 10.42
N HIS A 129 -0.82 6.27 11.45
CA HIS A 129 -0.78 5.65 12.77
C HIS A 129 -2.06 5.88 13.56
N TYR A 130 -2.56 4.79 14.13
CA TYR A 130 -3.59 4.76 15.15
C TYR A 130 -2.99 4.03 16.34
N LEU A 131 -2.42 4.78 17.28
CA LEU A 131 -1.71 4.18 18.43
C LEU A 131 -2.69 3.90 19.56
N ASN A 132 -2.49 2.83 20.31
CA ASN A 132 -3.23 2.61 21.55
C ASN A 132 -2.99 3.75 22.53
N VAL A 133 -4.07 4.22 23.16
CA VAL A 133 -3.95 5.17 24.26
C VAL A 133 -3.48 4.42 25.50
N ASP A 134 -2.39 4.88 26.10
CA ASP A 134 -1.92 4.36 27.38
C ASP A 134 -2.89 4.78 28.50
N MET A 135 -3.64 3.79 28.99
CA MET A 135 -4.63 3.98 30.05
C MET A 135 -4.06 3.69 31.46
N SER A 136 -2.79 3.33 31.60
CA SER A 136 -2.18 2.94 32.89
C SER A 136 -2.22 4.03 33.95
N LYS A 137 -2.39 5.30 33.54
CA LYS A 137 -2.50 6.47 34.43
C LYS A 137 -3.91 6.70 34.96
N PHE A 138 -4.91 5.95 34.47
CA PHE A 138 -6.30 6.09 34.87
C PHE A 138 -6.71 5.01 35.89
N PRO A 139 -7.79 5.23 36.66
CA PRO A 139 -8.33 4.21 37.55
C PRO A 139 -8.58 2.86 36.85
N PRO A 140 -8.24 1.71 37.48
CA PRO A 140 -8.44 0.38 36.90
C PRO A 140 -9.89 0.08 36.50
N SER A 141 -10.86 0.76 37.12
CA SER A 141 -12.30 0.63 36.80
C SER A 141 -12.67 1.12 35.40
N ILE A 142 -11.77 1.79 34.68
CA ILE A 142 -12.02 2.27 33.31
C ILE A 142 -11.84 1.16 32.27
N LEU A 143 -11.05 0.12 32.58
CA LEU A 143 -10.84 -1.02 31.68
C LEU A 143 -11.36 -2.29 32.34
N GLU A 144 -12.29 -2.98 31.70
CA GLU A 144 -12.86 -4.23 32.24
C GLU A 144 -11.80 -5.34 32.39
N ASN A 145 -10.74 -5.32 31.57
CA ASN A 145 -9.71 -6.36 31.50
C ASN A 145 -8.26 -5.81 31.56
N ASN A 146 -8.07 -4.54 31.94
CA ASN A 146 -6.78 -3.84 31.94
C ASN A 146 -6.03 -3.79 30.58
N GLU A 147 -6.69 -4.10 29.46
CA GLU A 147 -6.12 -3.93 28.11
C GLU A 147 -6.93 -2.91 27.31
N ASN A 148 -6.26 -1.91 26.73
CA ASN A 148 -6.92 -1.01 25.77
C ASN A 148 -6.68 -1.51 24.34
N LYS A 149 -7.76 -2.00 23.70
CA LYS A 149 -7.81 -2.35 22.26
C LYS A 149 -8.99 -1.69 21.54
N GLU A 150 -9.58 -0.67 22.16
CA GLU A 150 -10.83 -0.06 21.70
C GLU A 150 -10.65 1.45 21.44
N VAL A 151 -9.76 2.10 22.18
CA VAL A 151 -9.51 3.54 22.09
C VAL A 151 -8.13 3.80 21.49
N TYR A 152 -8.13 4.33 20.27
CA TYR A 152 -6.92 4.64 19.51
C TYR A 152 -6.78 6.14 19.27
N HIS A 153 -5.55 6.63 19.34
CA HIS A 153 -5.19 8.01 18.99
C HIS A 153 -4.72 8.08 17.53
N PRO A 154 -5.49 8.73 16.63
CA PRO A 154 -5.05 8.96 15.26
C PRO A 154 -3.99 10.06 15.21
N ILE A 155 -2.83 9.74 14.64
CA ILE A 155 -1.70 10.67 14.51
C ILE A 155 -1.60 11.13 13.06
N ASP A 156 -1.64 12.45 12.83
CA ASP A 156 -1.44 13.00 11.49
C ASP A 156 0.03 12.91 11.04
N LYS A 157 0.95 13.28 11.94
CA LYS A 157 2.41 13.31 11.72
C LYS A 157 3.17 12.87 12.99
N PRO A 158 4.33 12.21 12.85
CA PRO A 158 4.95 11.75 11.61
C PRO A 158 4.19 10.56 10.98
N SER A 159 4.51 10.21 9.74
CA SER A 159 4.03 8.99 9.10
C SER A 159 5.20 8.30 8.40
N GLY A 160 5.39 7.00 8.63
CA GLY A 160 6.36 6.22 7.86
C GLY A 160 5.95 6.18 6.40
N ILE A 161 6.87 6.39 5.46
CA ILE A 161 6.60 6.31 4.02
C ILE A 161 7.25 5.04 3.49
N ILE A 162 6.44 4.16 2.91
CA ILE A 162 6.92 2.99 2.19
C ILE A 162 6.68 3.24 0.70
N TYR A 163 7.71 3.01 -0.10
CA TYR A 163 7.69 3.16 -1.56
C TYR A 163 8.31 1.92 -2.19
N ALA A 164 7.74 1.45 -3.30
CA ALA A 164 8.45 0.57 -4.20
C ALA A 164 8.10 0.87 -5.65
N GLU A 165 8.89 0.26 -6.52
CA GLU A 165 8.73 0.31 -7.95
C GLU A 165 9.12 -1.05 -8.53
N LEU A 166 8.25 -1.60 -9.36
CA LEU A 166 8.48 -2.83 -10.09
C LEU A 166 8.42 -2.58 -11.59
N LEU A 167 9.40 -3.13 -12.29
CA LEU A 167 9.48 -3.15 -13.74
C LEU A 167 9.42 -4.61 -14.23
N ARG A 168 8.82 -4.83 -15.39
CA ARG A 168 8.97 -6.13 -16.06
C ARG A 168 10.43 -6.35 -16.45
N LYS A 169 10.89 -7.59 -16.26
CA LYS A 169 12.25 -7.97 -16.68
C LYS A 169 12.38 -7.80 -18.19
N ASN A 170 13.35 -6.99 -18.61
CA ASN A 170 13.77 -6.94 -20.00
C ASN A 170 14.74 -8.11 -20.21
N LEU A 171 14.25 -9.23 -20.74
CA LEU A 171 15.07 -10.42 -21.03
C LEU A 171 15.92 -10.17 -22.29
N MET A 172 16.88 -9.25 -22.21
CA MET A 172 18.00 -9.21 -23.14
C MET A 172 19.07 -10.12 -22.56
N SER A 173 19.18 -11.35 -23.10
CA SER A 173 20.30 -12.24 -22.78
C SER A 173 21.59 -11.50 -23.09
N LYS A 174 22.40 -11.21 -22.06
CA LYS A 174 23.83 -10.99 -22.27
C LYS A 174 24.40 -12.40 -22.44
N LEU A 175 24.67 -12.76 -23.69
CA LEU A 175 25.50 -13.92 -24.05
C LEU A 175 26.78 -13.93 -23.21
#